data_AF-A0A1Y1N8J9-F1
#
_entry.id   AF-A0A1Y1N8J9-F1
#
_cell.length_a   1.000
_cell.length_b   1.000
_cell.length_c   1.000
_cell.angle_alpha   90.00
_cell.angle_beta   90.00
_cell.angle_gamma   90.00
#
_symmetry.space_group_name_H-M   'P 1'
#
loop_
_entity.id
_entity.type
_entity.pdbx_description
1 polymer ?
#
loop_
_entity_poly.entity_id
_entity_poly.type
_entity_poly.pdbx_seq_one_letter_code
_entity_poly.pdbx_strand_id
1 'polypeptide(L)'
;GCNPSPALTRSFSVSLRRAEINKVFPSASAALKDMKPNSTLLCGGFGLCGVPDTLIDEVLEKPDITGLTAVSNNAGTDNSGLGKLLKTKQVKKMVASYIGENKTFETMYLTGEVELELT
;
A
#
# COMPACT_ATOMS: atom_id res chain seq x y z
N GLY A 1 -51.27 48.17 5.63
CA GLY A 1 -50.57 47.18 6.46
C GLY A 1 -50.16 46.01 5.59
N CYS A 2 -48.85 45.72 5.58
CA CYS A 2 -48.17 44.53 5.07
C CYS A 2 -48.17 44.23 3.55
N ASN A 3 -47.00 44.48 2.93
CA ASN A 3 -46.50 43.86 1.70
C ASN A 3 -46.36 42.34 1.88
N PRO A 4 -46.56 41.52 0.83
CA PRO A 4 -46.15 40.12 0.86
C PRO A 4 -44.63 40.04 0.60
N SER A 5 -43.89 39.52 1.56
CA SER A 5 -42.47 39.16 1.37
C SER A 5 -42.36 38.03 0.34
N PRO A 6 -41.40 38.07 -0.61
CA PRO A 6 -41.15 36.93 -1.47
C PRO A 6 -40.54 35.82 -0.62
N ALA A 7 -41.15 34.63 -0.64
CA ALA A 7 -40.57 33.45 -0.02
C ALA A 7 -39.23 33.17 -0.70
N LEU A 8 -38.13 33.30 0.06
CA LEU A 8 -36.78 33.04 -0.40
C LEU A 8 -36.64 31.53 -0.66
N THR A 9 -36.92 31.08 -1.88
CA THR A 9 -36.71 29.68 -2.27
C THR A 9 -35.21 29.39 -2.22
N ARG A 10 -34.78 28.64 -1.20
CA ARG A 10 -33.42 28.09 -1.15
C ARG A 10 -33.25 27.11 -2.31
N SER A 11 -32.68 27.58 -3.42
CA SER A 11 -32.14 26.69 -4.44
C SER A 11 -30.83 26.09 -3.92
N PHE A 12 -30.83 24.82 -3.60
CA PHE A 12 -29.59 24.06 -3.47
C PHE A 12 -29.10 23.74 -4.89
N SER A 13 -27.83 24.06 -5.16
CA SER A 13 -27.16 23.64 -6.39
C SER A 13 -27.07 22.12 -6.41
N VAL A 14 -28.05 21.44 -7.01
CA VAL A 14 -27.88 20.06 -7.45
C VAL A 14 -27.03 20.11 -8.72
N SER A 15 -25.72 20.25 -8.53
CA SER A 15 -24.78 19.87 -9.57
C SER A 15 -25.10 18.42 -9.92
N LEU A 16 -25.56 18.17 -11.14
CA LEU A 16 -25.69 16.81 -11.66
C LEU A 16 -24.36 16.12 -11.38
N ARG A 17 -24.37 15.01 -10.63
CA ARG A 17 -23.17 14.23 -10.38
C ARG A 17 -22.60 13.92 -11.75
N ARG A 18 -21.43 14.49 -12.05
CA ARG A 18 -20.57 13.99 -13.12
C ARG A 18 -20.48 12.48 -12.89
N ALA A 19 -20.34 11.66 -13.92
CA ALA A 19 -19.91 10.28 -13.69
C ALA A 19 -18.55 10.36 -12.96
N GLU A 20 -18.60 10.34 -11.64
CA GLU A 20 -17.46 10.58 -10.78
C GLU A 20 -16.60 9.33 -10.89
N ILE A 21 -15.31 9.54 -11.14
CA ILE A 21 -14.35 8.43 -11.13
C ILE A 21 -14.34 7.89 -9.71
N ASN A 22 -15.07 6.80 -9.48
CA ASN A 22 -15.10 6.10 -8.22
C ASN A 22 -13.98 5.04 -8.21
N LYS A 23 -12.94 5.28 -7.41
CA LYS A 23 -11.80 4.36 -7.23
C LYS A 23 -11.88 3.56 -5.94
N VAL A 24 -13.06 3.52 -5.30
CA VAL A 24 -13.29 2.69 -4.12
C VAL A 24 -13.51 1.25 -4.59
N PHE A 25 -12.64 0.35 -4.16
CA PHE A 25 -12.75 -1.08 -4.44
C PHE A 25 -13.46 -1.80 -3.28
N PRO A 26 -14.21 -2.87 -3.56
CA PRO A 26 -14.95 -3.61 -2.53
C PRO A 26 -14.03 -4.44 -1.61
N SER A 27 -12.79 -4.70 -2.01
CA SER A 27 -11.80 -5.47 -1.23
C SER A 27 -10.37 -5.18 -1.69
N ALA A 28 -9.38 -5.56 -0.87
CA ALA A 28 -7.96 -5.53 -1.23
C ALA A 28 -7.68 -6.40 -2.46
N SER A 29 -8.25 -7.61 -2.51
CA SER A 29 -8.12 -8.51 -3.67
C SER A 29 -8.58 -7.87 -4.97
N ALA A 30 -9.71 -7.14 -4.94
CA ALA A 30 -10.21 -6.42 -6.11
C ALA A 30 -9.29 -5.27 -6.51
N ALA A 31 -8.71 -4.56 -5.54
CA ALA A 31 -7.76 -3.48 -5.79
C ALA A 31 -6.41 -3.96 -6.37
N LEU A 32 -5.99 -5.18 -6.03
CA LEU A 32 -4.72 -5.77 -6.43
C LEU A 32 -4.83 -6.79 -7.58
N LYS A 33 -6.00 -6.92 -8.20
CA LYS A 33 -6.27 -7.93 -9.25
C LYS A 33 -5.27 -7.92 -10.40
N ASP A 34 -4.81 -6.73 -10.79
CA ASP A 34 -3.93 -6.55 -11.95
C ASP A 34 -2.43 -6.48 -11.58
N MET A 35 -2.09 -6.74 -10.31
CA MET A 35 -0.71 -6.78 -9.84
C MET A 35 0.05 -7.92 -10.54
N LYS A 36 1.30 -7.65 -10.94
CA LYS A 36 2.14 -8.61 -11.67
C LYS A 36 3.38 -8.97 -10.86
N PRO A 37 3.96 -10.17 -11.06
CA PRO A 37 5.29 -10.48 -10.55
C PRO A 37 6.33 -9.52 -11.13
N ASN A 38 7.47 -9.39 -10.45
CA ASN A 38 8.58 -8.51 -10.82
C ASN A 38 8.22 -7.01 -10.87
N SER A 39 7.13 -6.60 -10.21
CA SER A 39 6.73 -5.20 -10.10
C SER A 39 7.57 -4.45 -9.07
N THR A 40 7.69 -3.13 -9.25
CA THR A 40 8.21 -2.22 -8.22
C THR A 40 7.07 -1.79 -7.30
N LEU A 41 7.18 -2.11 -6.01
CA LEU A 41 6.20 -1.78 -4.98
C LEU A 41 6.72 -0.62 -4.13
N LEU A 42 6.04 0.52 -4.19
CA LEU A 42 6.32 1.67 -3.31
C LEU A 42 5.41 1.55 -2.09
N CYS A 43 6.01 1.31 -0.93
CA CYS A 43 5.28 1.10 0.32
C CYS A 43 5.51 2.28 1.26
N GLY A 44 4.42 2.93 1.65
CA GLY A 44 4.45 3.96 2.70
C GLY A 44 4.65 3.35 4.09
N GLY A 45 5.03 4.22 5.03
CA GLY A 45 5.15 3.90 6.45
C GLY A 45 6.48 4.34 7.06
N PHE A 46 6.50 4.50 8.38
CA PHE A 46 7.70 4.75 9.18
C PHE A 46 7.69 3.83 10.40
N GLY A 47 8.63 2.88 10.45
CA GLY A 47 8.50 1.74 11.35
C GLY A 47 7.20 0.96 11.07
N LEU A 48 6.26 1.00 12.02
CA LEU A 48 4.93 0.37 11.90
C LEU A 48 3.79 1.39 11.70
N CYS A 49 4.09 2.69 11.69
CA CYS A 49 3.09 3.73 11.53
C CYS A 49 2.80 4.00 10.06
N GLY A 50 1.52 4.02 9.66
CA GLY A 50 1.11 4.34 8.28
C GLY A 50 1.42 3.24 7.26
N VAL A 51 1.66 2.01 7.71
CA VAL A 51 1.91 0.84 6.86
C VAL A 51 0.59 0.33 6.27
N PRO A 52 0.53 -0.01 4.96
CA PRO A 52 -0.69 -0.50 4.31
C PRO A 52 -0.93 -2.00 4.57
N ASP A 53 -1.04 -2.41 5.85
CA ASP A 53 -1.08 -3.83 6.25
C ASP A 53 -2.16 -4.65 5.52
N THR A 54 -3.37 -4.11 5.33
CA THR A 54 -4.45 -4.82 4.61
C THR A 54 -4.07 -5.18 3.17
N LEU A 55 -3.29 -4.34 2.48
CA LEU A 55 -2.83 -4.63 1.13
C LEU A 55 -1.63 -5.58 1.14
N ILE A 56 -0.73 -5.44 2.12
CA ILE A 56 0.42 -6.34 2.28
C ILE A 56 -0.07 -7.77 2.54
N ASP A 57 -1.07 -7.95 3.40
CA ASP A 57 -1.65 -9.25 3.70
C ASP A 57 -2.32 -9.86 2.46
N GLU A 58 -2.97 -9.07 1.62
CA GLU A 58 -3.52 -9.58 0.36
C GLU A 58 -2.42 -9.97 -0.65
N VAL A 59 -1.27 -9.28 -0.68
CA VAL A 59 -0.12 -9.70 -1.50
C VAL A 59 0.50 -11.00 -0.96
N LEU A 60 0.54 -11.15 0.37
CA LEU A 60 1.07 -12.34 1.04
C LEU A 60 0.32 -13.61 0.62
N GLU A 61 -1.00 -13.52 0.43
CA GLU A 61 -1.86 -14.63 0.00
C GLU A 61 -1.73 -14.97 -1.51
N LYS A 62 -0.92 -14.24 -2.27
CA LYS A 62 -0.72 -14.43 -3.73
C LYS A 62 0.67 -15.01 -4.02
N PRO A 63 0.85 -16.35 -4.00
CA PRO A 63 2.17 -16.99 -4.16
C PRO A 63 2.79 -16.81 -5.56
N ASP A 64 1.99 -16.42 -6.55
CA ASP A 64 2.42 -16.08 -7.90
C ASP A 64 3.07 -14.69 -7.99
N ILE A 65 2.77 -13.80 -7.04
CA ILE A 65 3.36 -12.46 -6.96
C ILE A 65 4.71 -12.56 -6.24
N THR A 66 5.75 -12.74 -7.04
CA THR A 66 7.16 -12.86 -6.60
C THR A 66 8.07 -11.94 -7.38
N GLY A 67 9.34 -11.84 -6.97
CA GLY A 67 10.34 -11.03 -7.67
C GLY A 67 10.20 -9.52 -7.43
N LEU A 68 9.47 -9.10 -6.40
CA LEU A 68 9.17 -7.69 -6.17
C LEU A 68 10.42 -6.88 -5.84
N THR A 69 10.47 -5.65 -6.37
CA THR A 69 11.38 -4.61 -5.88
C THR A 69 10.60 -3.70 -4.96
N ALA A 70 10.81 -3.80 -3.65
CA ALA A 70 10.10 -3.00 -2.67
C ALA A 70 10.92 -1.78 -2.25
N VAL A 71 10.27 -0.60 -2.28
CA VAL A 71 10.85 0.69 -1.91
C VAL A 71 10.09 1.22 -0.71
N SER A 72 10.76 1.36 0.42
CA SER A 72 10.17 1.78 1.70
C SER A 72 11.25 2.30 2.64
N ASN A 73 10.91 3.20 3.57
CA ASN A 73 11.85 3.64 4.60
C ASN A 73 12.44 2.45 5.39
N ASN A 74 11.59 1.48 5.74
CA ASN A 74 11.94 0.26 6.48
C ASN A 74 11.26 -0.97 5.89
N ALA A 75 11.78 -2.15 6.21
CA ALA A 75 11.13 -3.43 5.92
C ALA A 75 10.01 -3.80 6.91
N GLY A 76 9.88 -3.07 8.02
CA GLY A 76 9.06 -3.51 9.16
C GLY A 76 9.73 -4.67 9.92
N THR A 77 8.95 -5.41 10.70
CA THR A 77 9.47 -6.51 11.53
C THR A 77 9.22 -7.87 10.86
N ASP A 78 9.76 -8.93 11.44
CA ASP A 78 9.52 -10.31 10.99
C ASP A 78 8.02 -10.65 10.82
N ASN A 79 7.11 -10.02 11.57
CA ASN A 79 5.67 -10.36 11.55
C ASN A 79 4.77 -9.20 11.11
N SER A 80 5.32 -8.07 10.66
CA SER A 80 4.55 -6.85 10.33
C SER A 80 5.15 -6.11 9.15
N GLY A 81 4.31 -5.49 8.33
CA GLY A 81 4.76 -4.79 7.12
C GLY A 81 5.43 -5.70 6.10
N LEU A 82 6.40 -5.16 5.36
CA LEU A 82 7.08 -5.85 4.26
C LEU A 82 7.89 -7.09 4.71
N GLY A 83 8.22 -7.21 5.99
CA GLY A 83 8.89 -8.38 6.56
C GLY A 83 8.10 -9.67 6.37
N LYS A 84 6.76 -9.60 6.29
CA LYS A 84 5.91 -10.74 5.93
C LYS A 84 6.25 -11.26 4.52
N LEU A 85 6.41 -10.36 3.55
CA LEU A 85 6.71 -10.70 2.15
C LEU A 85 8.16 -11.14 1.94
N LEU A 86 9.08 -10.69 2.81
CA LEU A 86 10.46 -11.18 2.84
C LEU A 86 10.50 -12.65 3.27
N LYS A 87 9.77 -13.01 4.33
CA LYS A 87 9.69 -14.40 4.81
C LYS A 87 9.18 -15.38 3.75
N THR A 88 8.23 -14.97 2.93
CA THR A 88 7.68 -15.78 1.83
C THR A 88 8.51 -15.69 0.54
N LYS A 89 9.65 -14.98 0.57
CA LYS A 89 10.55 -14.78 -0.58
C LYS A 89 9.88 -14.12 -1.79
N GLN A 90 8.82 -13.34 -1.56
CA GLN A 90 8.12 -12.60 -2.61
C GLN A 90 8.91 -11.34 -3.03
N VAL A 91 9.76 -10.81 -2.15
CA VAL A 91 10.62 -9.66 -2.40
C VAL A 91 12.01 -10.13 -2.84
N LYS A 92 12.45 -9.67 -4.02
CA LYS A 92 13.80 -9.91 -4.56
C LYS A 92 14.77 -8.79 -4.20
N LYS A 93 14.31 -7.54 -4.17
CA LYS A 93 15.13 -6.37 -3.89
C LYS A 93 14.42 -5.43 -2.93
N MET A 94 15.15 -4.92 -1.95
CA MET A 94 14.73 -3.84 -1.06
C MET A 94 15.53 -2.57 -1.34
N VAL A 95 14.85 -1.44 -1.46
CA VAL A 95 15.43 -0.10 -1.42
C VAL A 95 14.94 0.56 -0.14
N ALA A 96 15.85 0.88 0.79
CA ALA A 96 15.49 1.37 2.12
C ALA A 96 16.53 2.32 2.72
N SER A 97 16.11 3.13 3.69
CA SER A 97 17.00 4.04 4.42
C SER A 97 17.50 3.43 5.73
N TYR A 98 16.73 2.53 6.34
CA TYR A 98 17.08 1.85 7.59
C TYR A 98 16.48 0.45 7.67
N ILE A 99 17.33 -0.52 8.00
CA ILE A 99 17.05 -1.97 7.93
C ILE A 99 16.99 -2.65 9.30
N GLY A 100 17.11 -1.88 10.39
CA GLY A 100 17.13 -2.45 11.75
C GLY A 100 15.83 -3.16 12.13
N GLU A 101 15.93 -4.01 13.16
CA GLU A 101 14.81 -4.75 13.77
C GLU A 101 14.18 -5.88 12.93
N ASN A 102 14.88 -6.36 11.89
CA ASN A 102 14.43 -7.49 11.06
C ASN A 102 15.56 -8.51 10.82
N LYS A 103 15.62 -9.55 11.68
CA LYS A 103 16.66 -10.60 11.61
C LYS A 103 16.54 -11.45 10.35
N THR A 104 15.31 -11.68 9.87
CA THR A 104 15.08 -12.41 8.62
C THR A 104 15.72 -11.67 7.46
N PHE A 105 15.47 -10.36 7.37
CA PHE A 105 16.01 -9.52 6.33
C PHE A 105 17.55 -9.47 6.36
N GLU A 106 18.13 -9.26 7.54
CA GLU A 106 19.58 -9.29 7.74
C GLU A 106 20.18 -10.61 7.26
N THR A 107 19.59 -11.75 7.66
CA THR A 107 20.06 -13.06 7.24
C THR A 107 19.95 -13.26 5.73
N MET A 108 18.80 -12.93 5.14
CA MET A 108 18.58 -13.06 3.69
C MET A 108 19.52 -12.19 2.88
N TYR A 109 19.86 -11.01 3.37
CA TYR A 109 20.83 -10.14 2.71
C TYR A 109 22.23 -10.75 2.78
N LEU A 110 22.64 -11.24 3.95
CA LEU A 110 23.95 -11.88 4.15
C LEU A 110 24.11 -13.19 3.36
N THR A 111 23.02 -13.92 3.12
CA THR A 111 23.02 -15.15 2.30
C THR A 111 22.85 -14.87 0.80
N GLY A 112 22.61 -13.62 0.41
CA GLY A 112 22.40 -13.23 -0.99
C GLY A 112 21.02 -13.61 -1.55
N GLU A 113 20.06 -13.92 -0.68
CA GLU A 113 18.67 -14.23 -1.05
C GLU A 113 17.84 -12.98 -1.39
N VAL A 114 18.24 -11.82 -0.89
CA VAL A 114 17.61 -10.52 -1.21
C VAL A 114 18.66 -9.47 -1.52
N GLU A 115 18.44 -8.70 -2.57
CA GLU A 115 19.27 -7.54 -2.90
C GLU A 115 18.88 -6.35 -2.01
N LEU A 116 19.86 -5.57 -1.55
CA LEU A 116 19.61 -4.36 -0.75
C LEU A 116 20.32 -3.14 -1.39
N GLU A 117 19.58 -2.06 -1.52
CA GLU A 117 20.08 -0.73 -1.86
C GLU A 117 19.75 0.23 -0.72
N LEU A 118 20.78 0.84 -0.12
CA LEU A 118 20.62 1.83 0.96
C LEU A 118 20.67 3.25 0.39
N THR A 119 19.65 4.07 0.63
CA THR A 119 19.52 5.45 0.10
C THR A 119 18.90 6.41 1.09
#